data_AF-V4S871-F1
#
_entry.id   AF-V4S871-F1
#
_cell.length_a   1.000
_cell.length_b   1.000
_cell.length_c   1.000
_cell.angle_alpha   90.00
_cell.angle_beta   90.00
_cell.angle_gamma   90.00
#
_symmetry.space_group_name_H-M   'P 1'
#
loop_
_entity.id
_entity.type
_entity.pdbx_description
1 polymer ?
#
loop_
_entity_poly.entity_id
_entity_poly.type
_entity_poly.pdbx_seq_one_letter_code
_entity_poly.pdbx_strand_id
1 'polypeptide(L)'
;MLPDGAATFHAHPGILVDDHGHPHDLARLIEEVLVRVEVPVPEDVRRWLQRDFFPFHLQRYSKSRRKAPIYWPLSTTSGSYTLWVYYPSLTSQTLYTAINDFVEPKLKQVGADVTALRNKGSARSRDDEKQFEALQAFELELIELRDTLLKLAPTYKPNHDDGVQISAAPLWPLFRHKPWQKVLKDTWAKLEKGDYDWAHLAMNYWPERVREKCKTDKSLAIAHGLEDLYIEPEVAPKKTRGRKKTGGDE
;
A
#
# COMPACT_ATOMS: atom_id res chain seq x y z
N MET A 1 24.16 0.68 -3.10
CA MET A 1 24.02 -0.70 -3.60
C MET A 1 25.05 -1.54 -2.88
N LEU A 2 24.72 -2.79 -2.52
CA LEU A 2 25.73 -3.72 -2.04
C LEU A 2 26.75 -3.98 -3.16
N PRO A 3 28.03 -4.22 -2.86
CA PRO A 3 28.99 -4.67 -3.86
C PRO A 3 28.46 -5.91 -4.59
N ASP A 4 28.78 -6.05 -5.87
CA ASP A 4 28.34 -7.19 -6.67
C ASP A 4 28.75 -8.51 -6.00
N GLY A 5 27.77 -9.42 -5.82
CA GLY A 5 27.96 -10.71 -5.18
C GLY A 5 27.89 -10.72 -3.64
N ALA A 6 27.75 -9.58 -2.98
CA ALA A 6 27.54 -9.54 -1.54
C ALA A 6 26.10 -10.00 -1.19
N ALA A 7 26.00 -10.98 -0.29
CA ALA A 7 24.71 -11.41 0.24
C ALA A 7 24.03 -10.27 1.00
N THR A 8 22.71 -10.15 0.84
CA THR A 8 21.92 -9.25 1.69
C THR A 8 21.98 -9.75 3.13
N PHE A 9 21.95 -8.82 4.09
CA PHE A 9 21.90 -9.18 5.51
C PHE A 9 20.70 -10.08 5.83
N HIS A 10 19.56 -9.78 5.21
CA HIS A 10 18.35 -10.58 5.28
C HIS A 10 17.71 -10.65 3.92
N ALA A 11 17.39 -11.85 3.44
CA ALA A 11 16.62 -12.04 2.22
C ALA A 11 15.12 -11.95 2.56
N HIS A 12 14.36 -11.14 1.84
CA HIS A 12 12.92 -10.97 2.08
C HIS A 12 12.17 -10.64 0.79
N PRO A 13 10.87 -10.99 0.69
CA PRO A 13 10.06 -10.78 -0.52
C PRO A 13 9.51 -9.35 -0.65
N GLY A 14 10.19 -8.35 -0.08
CA GLY A 14 9.67 -6.99 0.00
C GLY A 14 8.64 -6.73 1.11
N ILE A 15 8.42 -7.70 2.00
CA ILE A 15 7.56 -7.58 3.19
C ILE A 15 8.36 -7.99 4.43
N LEU A 16 8.27 -7.16 5.48
CA LEU A 16 8.71 -7.47 6.83
C LEU A 16 7.51 -7.38 7.78
N VAL A 17 7.63 -7.88 9.00
CA VAL A 17 6.50 -7.93 9.95
C VAL A 17 6.92 -7.50 11.35
N ASP A 18 6.00 -6.89 12.08
CA ASP A 18 6.10 -6.69 13.51
C ASP A 18 5.49 -7.92 14.23
N ASP A 19 6.27 -9.00 14.38
CA ASP A 19 5.84 -10.24 15.02
C ASP A 19 7.02 -11.00 15.65
N HIS A 20 6.97 -11.15 16.97
CA HIS A 20 8.03 -11.83 17.72
C HIS A 20 8.20 -13.29 17.28
N GLY A 21 9.45 -13.68 17.01
CA GLY A 21 9.80 -15.04 16.61
C GLY A 21 9.61 -15.32 15.11
N HIS A 22 9.06 -14.37 14.35
CA HIS A 22 8.97 -14.49 12.90
C HIS A 22 10.35 -14.26 12.24
N PRO A 23 10.74 -15.03 11.21
CA PRO A 23 12.01 -14.81 10.51
C PRO A 23 12.17 -13.39 9.93
N HIS A 24 11.05 -12.79 9.51
CA HIS A 24 10.99 -11.42 8.99
C HIS A 24 10.61 -10.36 10.05
N ASP A 25 10.79 -10.64 11.34
CA ASP A 25 10.55 -9.68 12.42
C ASP A 25 11.45 -8.44 12.30
N LEU A 26 10.86 -7.30 11.93
CA LEU A 26 11.59 -6.06 11.64
C LEU A 26 12.36 -5.53 12.85
N ALA A 27 11.79 -5.63 14.05
CA ALA A 27 12.46 -5.14 15.26
C ALA A 27 13.74 -5.94 15.52
N ARG A 28 13.64 -7.27 15.53
CA ARG A 28 14.78 -8.18 15.67
C ARG A 28 15.85 -7.92 14.61
N LEU A 29 15.45 -7.77 13.35
CA LEU A 29 16.39 -7.53 12.25
C LEU A 29 17.13 -6.21 12.41
N ILE A 30 16.47 -5.14 12.85
CA ILE A 30 17.12 -3.85 13.14
C ILE A 30 18.13 -4.02 14.28
N GLU A 31 17.74 -4.66 15.37
CA GLU A 31 18.61 -4.91 16.52
C GLU A 31 19.86 -5.71 16.10
N GLU A 32 19.70 -6.77 15.32
CA GLU A 32 20.81 -7.59 14.80
C GLU A 32 21.74 -6.81 13.87
N VAL A 33 21.20 -5.95 13.01
CA VAL A 33 22.02 -5.06 12.17
C VAL A 33 22.83 -4.10 13.04
N LEU A 34 22.21 -3.46 14.04
CA LEU A 34 22.87 -2.50 14.93
C LEU A 34 24.01 -3.15 15.73
N VAL A 35 23.77 -4.35 16.27
CA VAL A 35 24.81 -5.16 16.92
C VAL A 35 25.96 -5.44 15.95
N ARG A 36 25.64 -5.86 14.72
CA ARG A 36 26.63 -6.24 13.70
C ARG A 36 27.52 -5.07 13.25
N VAL A 37 27.00 -3.84 13.30
CA VAL A 37 27.73 -2.61 12.98
C VAL A 37 28.26 -1.87 14.22
N GLU A 38 28.22 -2.52 15.39
CA GLU A 38 28.75 -1.99 16.66
C GLU A 38 28.12 -0.66 17.09
N VAL A 39 26.83 -0.47 16.79
CA VAL A 39 26.04 0.69 17.22
C VAL A 39 25.17 0.28 18.41
N PRO A 40 25.06 1.11 19.47
CA PRO A 40 24.17 0.83 20.59
C PRO A 40 22.73 0.57 20.15
N VAL A 41 22.17 -0.55 20.59
CA VAL A 41 20.78 -0.91 20.32
C VAL A 41 19.88 -0.11 21.27
N PRO A 42 18.90 0.65 20.76
CA PRO A 42 17.92 1.35 21.59
C PRO A 42 17.11 0.36 22.44
N GLU A 43 16.68 0.78 23.63
CA GLU A 43 15.97 -0.10 24.58
C GLU A 43 14.66 -0.69 24.03
N ASP A 44 13.96 0.01 23.12
CA ASP A 44 12.65 -0.42 22.63
C ASP A 44 12.44 -0.05 21.16
N VAL A 45 13.13 -0.79 20.27
CA VAL A 45 13.02 -0.63 18.82
C VAL A 45 11.58 -0.90 18.34
N ARG A 46 10.91 -1.90 18.90
CA ARG A 46 9.55 -2.28 18.49
C ARG A 46 8.54 -1.16 18.77
N ARG A 47 8.55 -0.57 19.97
CA ARG A 47 7.68 0.57 20.28
C ARG A 47 7.92 1.75 19.35
N TRP A 48 9.18 2.03 19.02
CA TRP A 48 9.51 3.11 18.09
C TRP A 48 8.94 2.83 16.69
N LEU A 49 9.04 1.59 16.20
CA LEU A 49 8.42 1.18 14.92
C LEU A 49 6.90 1.37 14.94
N GLN A 50 6.25 0.97 16.02
CA GLN A 50 4.78 1.03 16.16
C GLN A 50 4.23 2.46 16.25
N ARG A 51 4.99 3.40 16.80
CA ARG A 51 4.47 4.74 17.14
C ARG A 51 5.08 5.86 16.33
N ASP A 52 6.39 5.83 16.14
CA ASP A 52 7.17 7.02 15.78
C ASP A 52 7.81 6.90 14.39
N PHE A 53 8.11 5.68 13.95
CA PHE A 53 8.83 5.46 12.69
C PHE A 53 8.06 5.95 11.47
N PHE A 54 6.80 5.57 11.29
CA PHE A 54 6.08 5.95 10.07
C PHE A 54 5.86 7.48 9.94
N PRO A 55 5.47 8.21 11.00
CA PRO A 55 5.45 9.68 10.95
C PRO A 55 6.80 10.29 10.54
N PHE A 56 7.90 9.82 11.15
CA PHE A 56 9.26 10.25 10.82
C PHE A 56 9.61 9.94 9.35
N HIS A 57 9.35 8.72 8.92
CA HIS A 57 9.58 8.23 7.56
C HIS A 57 8.80 9.05 6.54
N LEU A 58 7.50 9.26 6.79
CA LEU A 58 6.65 10.07 5.93
C LEU A 58 7.20 11.49 5.78
N GLN A 59 7.64 12.12 6.86
CA GLN A 59 8.25 13.45 6.82
C GLN A 59 9.53 13.44 5.98
N ARG A 60 10.41 12.45 6.18
CA ARG A 60 11.68 12.32 5.47
C ARG A 60 11.50 12.12 3.96
N TYR A 61 10.42 11.44 3.57
CA TYR A 61 10.06 11.16 2.19
C TYR A 61 9.03 12.13 1.60
N SER A 62 8.86 13.31 2.22
CA SER A 62 7.98 14.36 1.71
C SER A 62 8.77 15.61 1.32
N LYS A 63 8.44 16.20 0.17
CA LYS A 63 9.00 17.48 -0.29
C LYS A 63 7.92 18.30 -0.99
N SER A 64 7.70 19.53 -0.54
CA SER A 64 6.59 20.37 -1.03
C SER A 64 5.26 19.61 -0.92
N ARG A 65 4.49 19.50 -2.00
CA ARG A 65 3.23 18.75 -2.04
C ARG A 65 3.40 17.24 -2.24
N ARG A 66 4.60 16.77 -2.61
CA ARG A 66 4.86 15.34 -2.86
C ARG A 66 5.06 14.62 -1.52
N LYS A 67 4.29 13.56 -1.31
CA LYS A 67 4.45 12.60 -0.21
C LYS A 67 4.74 11.23 -0.79
N ALA A 68 5.90 10.65 -0.49
CA ALA A 68 6.36 9.43 -1.14
C ALA A 68 7.02 8.44 -0.17
N PRO A 69 6.39 8.08 0.98
CA PRO A 69 6.94 7.08 1.88
C PRO A 69 7.12 5.74 1.15
N ILE A 70 8.29 5.11 1.29
CA ILE A 70 8.61 3.85 0.58
C ILE A 70 8.41 2.57 1.41
N TYR A 71 8.05 2.72 2.69
CA TYR A 71 7.73 1.62 3.60
C TYR A 71 6.34 1.89 4.16
N TRP A 72 5.45 0.92 4.01
CA TRP A 72 4.03 1.09 4.30
C TRP A 72 3.61 0.14 5.42
N PRO A 73 3.15 0.67 6.57
CA PRO A 73 2.57 -0.14 7.63
C PRO A 73 1.10 -0.47 7.29
N LEU A 74 0.86 -1.70 6.86
CA LEU A 74 -0.48 -2.27 6.71
C LEU A 74 -0.78 -3.05 7.98
N SER A 75 -1.67 -2.54 8.81
CA SER A 75 -1.89 -3.08 10.16
C SER A 75 -3.33 -3.49 10.42
N THR A 76 -3.49 -4.37 11.40
CA THR A 76 -4.76 -4.62 12.09
C THR A 76 -5.34 -3.33 12.69
N THR A 77 -6.62 -3.36 13.08
CA THR A 77 -7.32 -2.18 13.59
C THR A 77 -6.65 -1.57 14.82
N SER A 78 -6.21 -2.41 15.77
CA SER A 78 -5.44 -1.97 16.94
C SER A 78 -3.97 -1.61 16.64
N GLY A 79 -3.42 -2.05 15.50
CA GLY A 79 -2.00 -1.91 15.17
C GLY A 79 -1.11 -3.00 15.78
N SER A 80 -1.70 -3.99 16.46
CA SER A 80 -1.01 -5.11 17.13
C SER A 80 -0.23 -6.04 16.19
N TYR A 81 -0.60 -6.09 14.91
CA TYR A 81 0.11 -6.81 13.87
C TYR A 81 0.23 -5.92 12.64
N THR A 82 1.48 -5.69 12.21
CA THR A 82 1.82 -4.75 11.14
C THR A 82 2.73 -5.41 10.12
N LEU A 83 2.29 -5.42 8.86
CA LEU A 83 3.12 -5.74 7.71
C LEU A 83 3.77 -4.47 7.19
N TRP A 84 5.09 -4.48 7.05
CA TRP A 84 5.88 -3.40 6.46
C TRP A 84 6.19 -3.73 5.01
N VAL A 85 5.43 -3.14 4.10
CA VAL A 85 5.54 -3.37 2.65
C VAL A 85 6.49 -2.36 2.02
N TYR A 86 7.44 -2.84 1.22
CA TYR A 86 8.41 -2.02 0.51
C TYR A 86 7.88 -1.63 -0.88
N TYR A 87 7.52 -0.35 -1.04
CA TYR A 87 6.94 0.19 -2.28
C TYR A 87 7.75 -0.12 -3.55
N PRO A 88 9.09 0.05 -3.57
CA PRO A 88 9.88 -0.18 -4.77
C PRO A 88 9.86 -1.63 -5.28
N SER A 89 9.48 -2.61 -4.46
CA SER A 89 9.37 -4.01 -4.86
C SER A 89 7.92 -4.51 -5.00
N LEU A 90 6.94 -3.60 -5.08
CA LEU A 90 5.55 -4.00 -5.28
C LEU A 90 5.35 -4.72 -6.60
N THR A 91 4.49 -5.74 -6.54
CA THR A 91 4.01 -6.48 -7.71
C THR A 91 2.53 -6.78 -7.55
N SER A 92 1.89 -7.33 -8.58
CA SER A 92 0.53 -7.88 -8.48
C SER A 92 0.43 -9.05 -7.50
N GLN A 93 1.56 -9.66 -7.09
CA GLN A 93 1.58 -10.76 -6.14
C GLN A 93 1.71 -10.30 -4.69
N THR A 94 2.09 -9.05 -4.42
CA THR A 94 2.41 -8.58 -3.07
C THR A 94 1.30 -8.82 -2.05
N LEU A 95 0.03 -8.59 -2.40
CA LEU A 95 -1.08 -8.81 -1.46
C LEU A 95 -1.31 -10.30 -1.21
N TYR A 96 -1.17 -11.15 -2.24
CA TYR A 96 -1.24 -12.60 -2.07
C TYR A 96 -0.09 -13.14 -1.21
N THR A 97 1.13 -12.62 -1.39
CA THR A 97 2.29 -12.94 -0.52
C THR A 97 2.02 -12.51 0.92
N ALA A 98 1.49 -11.30 1.15
CA ALA A 98 1.09 -10.84 2.47
C ALA A 98 0.09 -11.79 3.15
N ILE A 99 -0.91 -12.28 2.40
CA ILE A 99 -1.91 -13.22 2.90
C ILE A 99 -1.28 -14.57 3.22
N ASN A 100 -0.64 -15.20 2.23
CA ASN A 100 -0.24 -16.61 2.30
C ASN A 100 0.97 -16.84 3.20
N ASP A 101 1.91 -15.91 3.23
CA ASP A 101 3.21 -16.12 3.88
C ASP A 101 3.29 -15.46 5.26
N PHE A 102 2.35 -14.55 5.58
CA PHE A 102 2.36 -13.79 6.84
C PHE A 102 1.03 -13.94 7.61
N VAL A 103 -0.10 -13.53 7.02
CA VAL A 103 -1.38 -13.46 7.75
C VAL A 103 -1.97 -14.84 8.03
N GLU A 104 -2.02 -15.74 7.04
CA GLU A 104 -2.56 -17.10 7.20
C GLU A 104 -1.76 -17.94 8.21
N PRO A 105 -0.40 -17.98 8.16
CA PRO A 105 0.39 -18.65 9.19
C PRO A 105 0.13 -18.09 10.59
N LYS A 106 0.01 -16.76 10.72
CA LYS A 106 -0.27 -16.13 12.00
C LYS A 106 -1.67 -16.47 12.52
N LEU A 107 -2.68 -16.45 11.66
CA LEU A 107 -4.04 -16.87 11.99
C LEU A 107 -4.08 -18.31 12.49
N LYS A 108 -3.36 -19.23 11.83
CA LYS A 108 -3.27 -20.63 12.26
C LYS A 108 -2.65 -20.76 13.65
N GLN A 109 -1.58 -20.00 13.92
CA GLN A 109 -0.94 -19.96 15.24
C GLN A 109 -1.92 -19.46 16.31
N VAL A 110 -2.51 -18.28 16.11
CA VAL A 110 -3.44 -17.66 17.05
C VAL A 110 -4.68 -18.53 17.28
N GLY A 111 -5.26 -19.11 16.23
CA GLY A 111 -6.42 -20.01 16.34
C GLY A 111 -6.11 -21.31 17.11
N ALA A 112 -4.87 -21.80 17.03
CA ALA A 112 -4.42 -22.92 17.86
C ALA A 112 -4.34 -22.53 19.34
N ASP A 113 -3.80 -21.35 19.65
CA ASP A 113 -3.71 -20.82 21.02
C ASP A 113 -5.10 -20.56 21.62
N VAL A 114 -6.02 -19.97 20.85
CA VAL A 114 -7.44 -19.80 21.21
C VAL A 114 -8.07 -21.17 21.50
N THR A 115 -7.84 -22.17 20.64
CA THR A 115 -8.38 -23.52 20.84
C THR A 115 -7.81 -24.19 22.09
N ALA A 116 -6.52 -24.04 22.36
CA ALA A 116 -5.88 -24.59 23.55
C ALA A 116 -6.48 -23.99 24.84
N LEU A 117 -6.67 -22.67 24.89
CA LEU A 117 -7.31 -22.00 26.03
C LEU A 117 -8.79 -22.37 26.16
N ARG A 118 -9.53 -22.48 25.05
CA ARG A 118 -10.92 -22.95 25.05
C ARG A 118 -11.04 -24.35 25.65
N ASN A 119 -10.11 -25.24 25.32
CA ASN A 119 -10.11 -26.63 25.80
C ASN A 119 -9.80 -26.75 27.30
N LYS A 120 -9.15 -25.74 27.92
CA LYS A 120 -9.01 -25.70 29.39
C LYS A 120 -10.36 -25.52 30.11
N GLY A 121 -11.39 -24.98 29.44
CA GLY A 121 -12.74 -24.88 30.00
C GLY A 121 -12.78 -24.17 31.36
N SER A 122 -13.29 -24.85 32.37
CA SER A 122 -13.38 -24.38 33.77
C SER A 122 -12.06 -24.39 34.53
N ALA A 123 -11.00 -25.00 33.99
CA ALA A 123 -9.66 -24.97 34.58
C ALA A 123 -8.86 -23.71 34.22
N ARG A 124 -9.46 -22.77 33.47
CA ARG A 124 -8.84 -21.47 33.18
C ARG A 124 -8.72 -20.64 34.45
N SER A 125 -7.53 -20.13 34.67
CA SER A 125 -7.29 -19.07 35.65
C SER A 125 -7.84 -17.73 35.16
N ARG A 126 -7.88 -16.74 36.05
CA ARG A 126 -8.24 -15.35 35.69
C ARG A 126 -7.33 -14.78 34.58
N ASP A 127 -6.06 -15.16 34.57
CA ASP A 127 -5.13 -14.69 33.54
C ASP A 127 -5.31 -15.46 32.22
N ASP A 128 -5.69 -16.74 32.26
CA ASP A 128 -6.12 -17.49 31.07
C ASP A 128 -7.38 -16.88 30.44
N GLU A 129 -8.33 -16.40 31.25
CA GLU A 129 -9.54 -15.72 30.76
C GLU A 129 -9.19 -14.43 30.02
N LYS A 130 -8.36 -13.57 30.61
CA LYS A 130 -7.89 -12.34 29.95
C LYS A 130 -7.13 -12.62 28.66
N GLN A 131 -6.22 -13.61 28.69
CA GLN A 131 -5.46 -13.99 27.50
C GLN A 131 -6.38 -14.54 26.42
N PHE A 132 -7.39 -15.32 26.79
CA PHE A 132 -8.37 -15.86 25.85
C PHE A 132 -9.16 -14.73 25.16
N GLU A 133 -9.68 -13.77 25.91
CA GLU A 133 -10.38 -12.61 25.34
C GLU A 133 -9.48 -11.80 24.40
N ALA A 134 -8.23 -11.54 24.81
CA ALA A 134 -7.26 -10.82 24.00
C ALA A 134 -6.93 -11.56 22.69
N LEU A 135 -6.74 -12.88 22.75
CA LEU A 135 -6.46 -13.70 21.56
C LEU A 135 -7.68 -13.80 20.63
N GLN A 136 -8.91 -13.87 21.16
CA GLN A 136 -10.11 -13.84 20.33
C GLN A 136 -10.27 -12.51 19.60
N ALA A 137 -10.04 -11.38 20.28
CA ALA A 137 -10.05 -10.07 19.65
C ALA A 137 -8.96 -9.97 18.57
N PHE A 138 -7.76 -10.49 18.85
CA PHE A 138 -6.66 -10.48 17.90
C PHE A 138 -6.91 -11.38 16.68
N GLU A 139 -7.47 -12.58 16.88
CA GLU A 139 -7.89 -13.49 15.81
C GLU A 139 -8.89 -12.80 14.87
N LEU A 140 -9.89 -12.11 15.43
CA LEU A 140 -10.86 -11.35 14.65
C LEU A 140 -10.18 -10.24 13.82
N GLU A 141 -9.28 -9.46 14.41
CA GLU A 141 -8.56 -8.42 13.69
C GLU A 141 -7.68 -8.98 12.54
N LEU A 142 -7.06 -10.15 12.74
CA LEU A 142 -6.30 -10.83 11.70
C LEU A 142 -7.20 -11.34 10.56
N ILE A 143 -8.40 -11.83 10.88
CA ILE A 143 -9.42 -12.21 9.90
C ILE A 143 -9.83 -10.98 9.09
N GLU A 144 -10.11 -9.85 9.74
CA GLU A 144 -10.46 -8.60 9.06
C GLU A 144 -9.34 -8.11 8.13
N LEU A 145 -8.09 -8.19 8.59
CA LEU A 145 -6.92 -7.85 7.78
C LEU A 145 -6.82 -8.76 6.54
N ARG A 146 -6.91 -10.08 6.73
CA ARG A 146 -6.89 -11.07 5.64
C ARG A 146 -8.00 -10.79 4.62
N ASP A 147 -9.24 -10.64 5.09
CA ASP A 147 -10.41 -10.49 4.23
C ASP A 147 -10.34 -9.17 3.43
N THR A 148 -9.81 -8.11 4.05
CA THR A 148 -9.54 -6.84 3.36
C THR A 148 -8.48 -7.00 2.28
N LEU A 149 -7.38 -7.70 2.56
CA LEU A 149 -6.34 -7.98 1.58
C LEU A 149 -6.87 -8.84 0.43
N LEU A 150 -7.62 -9.91 0.73
CA LEU A 150 -8.24 -10.81 -0.25
C LEU A 150 -9.22 -10.07 -1.16
N LYS A 151 -9.99 -9.13 -0.62
CA LYS A 151 -10.90 -8.28 -1.40
C LYS A 151 -10.15 -7.40 -2.40
N LEU A 152 -8.97 -6.88 -2.03
CA LEU A 152 -8.19 -5.96 -2.85
C LEU A 152 -7.31 -6.69 -3.87
N ALA A 153 -6.77 -7.86 -3.53
CA ALA A 153 -5.74 -8.57 -4.30
C ALA A 153 -6.09 -8.83 -5.78
N PRO A 154 -7.31 -9.26 -6.18
CA PRO A 154 -7.61 -9.57 -7.57
C PRO A 154 -7.47 -8.38 -8.53
N THR A 155 -7.80 -7.18 -8.06
CA THR A 155 -7.79 -5.95 -8.86
C THR A 155 -6.51 -5.14 -8.65
N TYR A 156 -5.77 -5.37 -7.57
CA TYR A 156 -4.59 -4.61 -7.24
C TYR A 156 -3.37 -5.03 -8.08
N LYS A 157 -3.13 -4.30 -9.17
CA LYS A 157 -1.93 -4.44 -10.01
C LYS A 157 -1.19 -3.10 -10.03
N PRO A 158 -0.30 -2.84 -9.06
CA PRO A 158 0.38 -1.56 -8.95
C PRO A 158 1.35 -1.35 -10.11
N ASN A 159 1.46 -0.11 -10.58
CA ASN A 159 2.53 0.35 -11.47
C ASN A 159 3.30 1.47 -10.76
N HIS A 160 4.63 1.43 -10.81
CA HIS A 160 5.49 2.45 -10.18
C HIS A 160 5.34 3.83 -10.82
N ASP A 161 4.97 3.90 -12.09
CA ASP A 161 4.75 5.16 -12.82
C ASP A 161 3.51 5.93 -12.32
N ASP A 162 2.57 5.24 -11.65
CA ASP A 162 1.41 5.89 -11.02
C ASP A 162 1.81 6.72 -9.79
N GLY A 163 2.98 6.43 -9.22
CA GLY A 163 3.51 7.09 -8.04
C GLY A 163 2.92 6.62 -6.71
N VAL A 164 3.70 6.79 -5.64
CA VAL A 164 3.45 6.26 -4.29
C VAL A 164 2.01 6.49 -3.79
N GLN A 165 1.50 7.71 -3.93
CA GLN A 165 0.20 8.09 -3.37
C GLN A 165 -0.96 7.38 -4.07
N ILE A 166 -0.90 7.21 -5.40
CA ILE A 166 -1.92 6.48 -6.17
C ILE A 166 -1.80 4.99 -5.90
N SER A 167 -0.58 4.43 -5.94
CA SER A 167 -0.35 3.00 -5.67
C SER A 167 -0.79 2.57 -4.26
N ALA A 168 -0.69 3.47 -3.26
CA ALA A 168 -1.14 3.19 -1.89
C ALA A 168 -2.63 3.48 -1.66
N ALA A 169 -3.32 4.20 -2.56
CA ALA A 169 -4.67 4.67 -2.34
C ALA A 169 -5.69 3.56 -2.04
N PRO A 170 -5.73 2.42 -2.75
CA PRO A 170 -6.69 1.34 -2.44
C PRO A 170 -6.49 0.73 -1.04
N LEU A 171 -5.26 0.83 -0.51
CA LEU A 171 -4.86 0.24 0.77
C LEU A 171 -5.13 1.18 1.95
N TRP A 172 -5.74 2.36 1.74
CA TRP A 172 -6.03 3.35 2.78
C TRP A 172 -6.69 2.79 4.06
N PRO A 173 -7.58 1.76 4.02
CA PRO A 173 -8.20 1.24 5.24
C PRO A 173 -7.20 0.56 6.19
N LEU A 174 -6.04 0.14 5.67
CA LEU A 174 -5.02 -0.62 6.41
C LEU A 174 -3.99 0.26 7.12
N PHE A 175 -3.90 1.56 6.77
CA PHE A 175 -2.97 2.49 7.40
C PHE A 175 -3.53 3.06 8.70
N ARG A 176 -2.73 3.05 9.78
CA ARG A 176 -3.14 3.59 11.09
C ARG A 176 -2.76 5.06 11.30
N HIS A 177 -1.78 5.58 10.56
CA HIS A 177 -1.41 6.99 10.62
C HIS A 177 -2.48 7.89 9.97
N LYS A 178 -3.33 8.50 10.81
CA LYS A 178 -4.54 9.24 10.40
C LYS A 178 -4.32 10.31 9.32
N PRO A 179 -3.29 11.17 9.38
CA PRO A 179 -3.05 12.16 8.34
C PRO A 179 -2.77 11.52 6.97
N TRP A 180 -2.01 10.42 6.93
CA TRP A 180 -1.71 9.72 5.69
C TRP A 180 -2.91 8.93 5.17
N GLN A 181 -3.60 8.23 6.07
CA GLN A 181 -4.87 7.55 5.76
C GLN A 181 -5.88 8.49 5.10
N LYS A 182 -6.03 9.72 5.60
CA LYS A 182 -6.91 10.73 5.01
C LYS A 182 -6.48 11.11 3.58
N VAL A 183 -5.18 11.37 3.36
CA VAL A 183 -4.65 11.67 2.01
C VAL A 183 -4.95 10.52 1.04
N LEU A 184 -4.73 9.28 1.45
CA LEU A 184 -5.00 8.12 0.60
C LEU A 184 -6.49 7.95 0.31
N LYS A 185 -7.36 8.14 1.31
CA LYS A 185 -8.81 8.11 1.13
C LYS A 185 -9.30 9.18 0.15
N ASP A 186 -8.80 10.40 0.27
CA ASP A 186 -9.14 11.50 -0.65
C ASP A 186 -8.61 11.21 -2.06
N THR A 187 -7.47 10.54 -2.18
CA THR A 187 -6.89 10.10 -3.47
C THR A 187 -7.73 9.00 -4.10
N TRP A 188 -8.19 8.05 -3.29
CA TRP A 188 -9.08 6.98 -3.72
C TRP A 188 -10.41 7.53 -4.25
N ALA A 189 -11.01 8.51 -3.57
CA ALA A 189 -12.22 9.17 -4.06
C ALA A 189 -12.03 9.88 -5.41
N LYS A 190 -10.84 10.45 -5.64
CA LYS A 190 -10.48 11.07 -6.93
C LYS A 190 -10.24 10.04 -8.04
N LEU A 191 -9.67 8.88 -7.71
CA LEU A 191 -9.59 7.73 -8.61
C LEU A 191 -10.99 7.23 -8.99
N GLU A 192 -11.89 7.09 -8.00
CA GLU A 192 -13.29 6.71 -8.21
C GLU A 192 -14.02 7.70 -9.13
N LYS A 193 -13.71 9.00 -9.03
CA LYS A 193 -14.28 10.04 -9.89
C LYS A 193 -13.66 10.09 -11.31
N GLY A 194 -12.46 9.54 -11.48
CA GLY A 194 -11.72 9.53 -12.74
C GLY A 194 -10.81 10.74 -12.95
N ASP A 195 -10.44 11.46 -11.88
CA ASP A 195 -9.47 12.58 -11.93
C ASP A 195 -8.04 12.08 -12.22
N TYR A 196 -7.79 10.78 -12.05
CA TYR A 196 -6.51 10.11 -12.29
C TYR A 196 -6.61 8.97 -13.31
N ASP A 197 -7.50 9.09 -14.30
CA ASP A 197 -7.67 8.03 -15.30
C ASP A 197 -6.41 7.75 -16.13
N TRP A 198 -5.40 8.63 -16.10
CA TRP A 198 -4.07 8.38 -16.66
C TRP A 198 -3.28 7.30 -15.93
N ALA A 199 -3.60 6.99 -14.68
CA ALA A 199 -2.90 5.99 -13.89
C ALA A 199 -3.30 4.57 -14.33
N HIS A 200 -2.33 3.67 -14.40
CA HIS A 200 -2.56 2.25 -14.73
C HIS A 200 -3.47 1.58 -13.70
N LEU A 201 -3.35 1.99 -12.43
CA LEU A 201 -4.24 1.51 -11.39
C LEU A 201 -5.71 1.85 -11.68
N ALA A 202 -6.01 3.00 -12.27
CA ALA A 202 -7.38 3.35 -12.67
C ALA A 202 -7.93 2.39 -13.74
N MET A 203 -7.09 1.97 -14.69
CA MET A 203 -7.44 0.98 -15.72
C MET A 203 -7.77 -0.40 -15.13
N ASN A 204 -7.14 -0.78 -14.01
CA ASN A 204 -7.48 -2.04 -13.33
C ASN A 204 -8.86 -2.01 -12.66
N TYR A 205 -9.23 -0.88 -12.05
CA TYR A 205 -10.48 -0.75 -11.30
C TYR A 205 -11.68 -0.31 -12.16
N TRP A 206 -11.46 0.49 -13.19
CA TRP A 206 -12.51 1.02 -14.08
C TRP A 206 -12.12 0.93 -15.57
N PRO A 207 -11.87 -0.29 -16.10
CA PRO A 207 -11.36 -0.45 -17.46
C PRO A 207 -12.30 0.13 -18.53
N GLU A 208 -13.61 -0.04 -18.38
CA GLU A 208 -14.59 0.48 -19.35
C GLU A 208 -14.54 2.01 -19.42
N ARG A 209 -14.54 2.68 -18.26
CA ARG A 209 -14.48 4.14 -18.18
C ARG A 209 -13.21 4.68 -18.83
N VAL A 210 -12.06 4.09 -18.52
CA VAL A 210 -10.76 4.54 -19.04
C VAL A 210 -10.68 4.31 -20.55
N ARG A 211 -11.12 3.15 -21.04
CA ARG A 211 -11.17 2.84 -22.49
C ARG A 211 -12.05 3.80 -23.27
N GLU A 212 -13.22 4.15 -22.75
CA GLU A 212 -14.10 5.13 -23.42
C GLU A 212 -13.43 6.52 -23.53
N LYS A 213 -12.70 6.97 -22.51
CA LYS A 213 -11.95 8.23 -22.58
C LYS A 213 -10.80 8.18 -23.59
N CYS A 214 -10.12 7.05 -23.73
CA CYS A 214 -9.02 6.87 -24.70
C CYS A 214 -9.47 7.12 -26.15
N LYS A 215 -10.74 6.90 -26.49
CA LYS A 215 -11.26 7.17 -27.84
C LYS A 215 -11.17 8.64 -28.26
N THR A 216 -11.21 9.55 -27.29
CA THR A 216 -11.26 11.01 -27.55
C THR A 216 -10.06 11.77 -26.97
N ASP A 217 -9.30 11.17 -26.04
CA ASP A 217 -8.07 11.73 -25.50
C ASP A 217 -6.85 10.91 -25.95
N LYS A 218 -6.09 11.48 -26.90
CA LYS A 218 -4.88 10.86 -27.46
C LYS A 218 -3.78 10.65 -26.43
N SER A 219 -3.62 11.57 -25.48
CA SER A 219 -2.56 11.46 -24.47
C SER A 219 -2.88 10.32 -23.49
N LEU A 220 -4.15 10.20 -23.14
CA LEU A 220 -4.64 9.10 -22.31
C LEU A 220 -4.52 7.76 -23.02
N ALA A 221 -4.86 7.69 -24.31
CA ALA A 221 -4.69 6.49 -25.12
C ALA A 221 -3.24 6.02 -25.14
N ILE A 222 -2.28 6.95 -25.32
CA ILE A 222 -0.84 6.65 -25.27
C ILE A 222 -0.41 6.15 -23.89
N ALA A 223 -0.91 6.77 -22.81
CA ALA A 223 -0.57 6.35 -21.44
C ALA A 223 -0.95 4.90 -21.14
N HIS A 224 -2.01 4.38 -21.79
CA HIS A 224 -2.48 3.00 -21.61
C HIS A 224 -2.08 2.04 -22.74
N GLY A 225 -1.37 2.52 -23.77
CA GLY A 225 -1.04 1.71 -24.97
C GLY A 225 -2.28 1.29 -25.77
N LEU A 226 -3.29 2.16 -25.85
CA LEU A 226 -4.57 1.96 -26.52
C LEU A 226 -4.78 2.97 -27.66
N GLU A 227 -3.71 3.35 -28.35
CA GLU A 227 -3.77 4.32 -29.46
C GLU A 227 -4.64 3.84 -30.62
N ASP A 228 -4.84 2.53 -30.76
CA ASP A 228 -5.74 1.91 -31.73
C ASP A 228 -7.22 2.28 -31.51
N LEU A 229 -7.59 2.61 -30.28
CA LEU A 229 -8.95 3.05 -29.94
C LEU A 229 -9.20 4.53 -30.23
N TYR A 230 -8.14 5.34 -30.41
CA TYR A 230 -8.26 6.79 -30.57
C TYR A 230 -8.84 7.16 -31.93
N ILE A 231 -9.87 8.01 -31.92
CA ILE A 231 -10.53 8.52 -33.12
C ILE A 231 -10.10 9.97 -33.31
N GLU A 232 -9.35 10.24 -34.38
CA GLU A 232 -8.93 11.60 -34.71
C GLU A 232 -10.16 12.46 -35.05
N PRO A 233 -10.40 13.58 -34.33
CA PRO A 233 -11.56 14.42 -34.59
C PRO A 233 -11.45 15.05 -35.98
N GLU A 234 -12.55 15.06 -36.73
CA GLU A 234 -12.60 15.75 -38.02
C GLU A 234 -12.20 17.22 -37.85
N VAL A 235 -11.22 17.65 -38.64
CA VAL A 235 -10.70 19.02 -38.59
C VAL A 235 -11.82 19.97 -39.01
N ALA A 236 -12.46 20.62 -38.04
CA ALA A 236 -13.40 21.69 -38.34
C ALA A 236 -12.68 22.76 -39.18
N PRO A 237 -13.24 23.19 -40.33
CA PRO A 237 -12.58 24.13 -41.21
C PRO A 237 -12.24 25.41 -40.44
N LYS A 238 -10.95 25.79 -40.46
CA LYS A 238 -10.47 27.03 -39.85
C LYS A 238 -11.36 28.18 -40.35
N LYS A 239 -12.10 28.83 -39.46
CA LYS A 239 -12.78 30.09 -39.78
C LYS A 239 -11.72 31.08 -40.25
N THR A 240 -11.68 31.34 -41.55
CA THR A 240 -10.88 32.40 -42.15
C THR A 240 -11.25 33.71 -41.47
N ARG A 241 -10.31 34.23 -40.67
CA ARG A 241 -10.42 35.53 -40.01
C ARG A 241 -10.61 36.57 -41.11
N GLY A 242 -11.80 37.17 -41.18
CA GLY A 242 -12.18 38.11 -42.23
C GLY A 242 -11.14 39.21 -42.41
N ARG A 243 -10.64 39.34 -43.63
CA ARG A 243 -9.77 40.43 -44.08
C ARG A 243 -10.50 41.75 -43.84
N LYS A 244 -10.06 42.52 -42.83
CA LYS A 244 -10.53 43.88 -42.60
C LYS A 244 -10.16 44.70 -43.83
N LYS A 245 -11.16 45.10 -44.63
CA LYS A 245 -10.99 46.08 -45.71
C LYS A 245 -10.45 47.36 -45.07
N THR A 246 -9.23 47.72 -45.41
CA THR A 246 -8.74 49.10 -45.31
C THR A 246 -9.58 49.92 -46.28
N GLY A 247 -10.51 50.72 -45.74
CA GLY A 247 -11.14 51.80 -46.48
C GLY A 247 -10.14 52.93 -46.64
N GLY A 248 -9.84 53.27 -47.90
CA GLY A 248 -9.30 54.58 -48.30
C GLY A 248 -10.41 55.40 -48.97
N ASP A 249 -10.07 56.67 -49.19
CA ASP A 249 -10.82 57.77 -49.83
C ASP A 249 -11.89 58.41 -48.93
N GLU A 250 -11.93 59.73 -48.69
CA GLU A 250 -11.22 60.92 -49.19
C GLU A 250 -11.35 62.03 -48.12
#